data_AF-A0A7S1K5T0-F1
#
_entry.id   AF-A0A7S1K5T0-F1
#
_cell.length_a   1.000
_cell.length_b   1.000
_cell.length_c   1.000
_cell.angle_alpha   90.00
_cell.angle_beta   90.00
_cell.angle_gamma   90.00
#
_symmetry.space_group_name_H-M   'P 1'
#
loop_
_entity.id
_entity.type
_entity.pdbx_description
1 polymer ?
#
loop_
_entity_poly.entity_id
_entity_poly.type
_entity_poly.pdbx_seq_one_letter_code
_entity_poly.pdbx_strand_id
1 'polypeptide(L)'
;ESKTAYVQVVAPAGGRHVRGVVIHLPQTGDMGYGFRRKTLGIPLALEGYASIILVGPYYGKRKPRSQRRHYVRNVAEYLISASTTFTEAAKLVKWAQQEWPDTHVCLSGISYGGAMAACAASILPASVAAGGVAVAPCVSSSSPKAIV
;
A
#
# COMPACT_ATOMS: atom_id res chain seq x y z
N GLU A 1 12.32 15.03 -1.82
CA GLU A 1 12.72 13.84 -1.03
C GLU A 1 11.94 12.57 -1.37
N SER A 2 10.67 12.64 -1.81
CA SER A 2 9.82 11.47 -2.15
C SER A 2 10.09 10.78 -3.51
N LYS A 3 11.32 10.76 -4.03
CA LYS A 3 11.60 10.24 -5.39
C LYS A 3 11.67 8.71 -5.48
N THR A 4 11.95 8.05 -4.35
CA THR A 4 12.15 6.60 -4.28
C THR A 4 11.11 5.98 -3.36
N ALA A 5 10.43 4.93 -3.84
CA ALA A 5 9.51 4.14 -3.04
C ALA A 5 10.28 3.23 -2.09
N TYR A 6 9.76 3.03 -0.87
CA TYR A 6 10.33 2.09 0.10
C TYR A 6 9.24 1.12 0.55
N VAL A 7 9.57 -0.17 0.54
CA VAL A 7 8.68 -1.25 0.96
C VAL A 7 9.37 -2.13 1.99
N GLN A 8 8.58 -2.80 2.83
CA GLN A 8 9.03 -3.93 3.63
C GLN A 8 8.25 -5.17 3.22
N VAL A 9 8.97 -6.25 2.94
CA VAL A 9 8.36 -7.57 2.71
C VAL A 9 8.36 -8.36 4.01
N VAL A 10 7.22 -8.95 4.35
CA VAL A 10 7.07 -9.92 5.43
C VAL A 10 6.53 -11.20 4.80
N ALA A 11 7.29 -12.29 4.87
CA ALA A 11 6.93 -13.54 4.21
C ALA A 11 7.00 -14.71 5.22
N PRO A 12 6.37 -15.85 4.92
CA PRO A 12 6.49 -17.06 5.72
C PRO A 12 7.95 -17.48 5.94
N ALA A 13 8.27 -17.94 7.14
CA ALA A 13 9.62 -18.39 7.48
C ALA A 13 9.95 -19.75 6.83
N GLY A 14 11.25 -20.03 6.69
CA GLY A 14 11.74 -21.37 6.30
C GLY A 14 11.50 -21.76 4.85
N GLY A 15 11.35 -20.80 3.93
CA GLY A 15 11.18 -21.08 2.50
C GLY A 15 9.85 -21.74 2.14
N ARG A 16 8.85 -21.67 3.03
CA ARG A 16 7.49 -22.16 2.76
C ARG A 16 6.91 -21.47 1.53
N HIS A 17 6.18 -22.24 0.73
CA HIS A 17 5.45 -21.71 -0.43
C HIS A 17 4.48 -20.60 0.00
N VAL A 18 4.52 -19.48 -0.72
CA VAL A 18 3.65 -18.32 -0.50
C VAL A 18 2.32 -18.58 -1.20
N ARG A 19 1.22 -18.61 -0.43
CA ARG A 19 -0.13 -18.89 -0.95
C ARG A 19 -0.76 -17.70 -1.68
N GLY A 20 -0.23 -16.51 -1.47
CA GLY A 20 -0.75 -15.25 -1.97
C GLY A 20 0.00 -14.07 -1.38
N VAL A 21 -0.11 -12.92 -2.03
CA VAL A 21 0.61 -11.70 -1.65
C VAL A 21 -0.39 -10.59 -1.35
N VAL A 22 -0.22 -9.88 -0.24
CA VAL A 22 -1.05 -8.73 0.13
C VAL A 22 -0.20 -7.46 0.13
N ILE A 23 -0.52 -6.51 -0.73
CA ILE A 23 0.09 -5.18 -0.77
C ILE A 23 -0.74 -4.27 0.14
N HIS A 24 -0.16 -3.86 1.25
CA HIS A 24 -0.79 -2.97 2.22
C HIS A 24 -0.42 -1.53 1.92
N LEU A 25 -1.42 -0.70 1.63
CA LEU A 25 -1.25 0.73 1.40
C LEU A 25 -1.33 1.51 2.72
N PRO A 26 -0.56 2.62 2.84
CA PRO A 26 -0.49 3.38 4.08
C PRO A 26 -1.81 4.10 4.35
N GLN A 27 -2.21 4.14 5.62
CA GLN A 27 -3.28 5.02 6.10
C GLN A 27 -2.73 6.42 6.41
N THR A 28 -3.61 7.40 6.65
CA THR A 28 -3.18 8.74 7.07
C THR A 28 -2.34 8.67 8.35
N GLY A 29 -1.18 9.32 8.34
CA GLY A 29 -0.28 9.31 9.50
C GLY A 29 0.57 8.05 9.66
N ASP A 30 0.54 7.13 8.71
CA ASP A 30 1.35 5.91 8.77
C ASP A 30 2.82 6.17 8.38
N MET A 31 3.63 6.44 9.40
CA MET A 31 5.01 6.90 9.24
C MET A 31 6.05 5.80 9.01
N GLY A 32 5.65 4.53 8.91
CA GLY A 32 6.60 3.44 8.71
C GLY A 32 5.94 2.09 8.51
N TYR A 33 6.63 1.04 8.97
CA TYR A 33 6.17 -0.34 8.80
C TYR A 33 5.54 -0.92 10.06
N GLY A 34 5.92 -0.42 11.24
CA GLY A 34 5.72 -1.12 12.52
C GLY A 34 4.28 -1.55 12.79
N PHE A 35 3.31 -0.65 12.60
CA PHE A 35 1.89 -0.95 12.82
C PHE A 35 1.41 -2.06 11.87
N ARG A 36 1.42 -1.82 10.56
CA ARG A 36 0.98 -2.80 9.54
C ARG A 36 1.78 -4.10 9.60
N ARG A 37 3.07 -4.05 9.92
CA ARG A 37 3.90 -5.25 10.10
C ARG A 37 3.36 -6.11 11.24
N LYS A 38 3.12 -5.50 12.41
CA LYS A 38 2.66 -6.22 13.59
C LYS A 38 1.22 -6.72 13.47
N THR A 39 0.33 -5.90 12.93
CA THR A 39 -1.12 -6.19 12.92
C THR A 39 -1.58 -6.94 11.68
N LEU A 40 -0.87 -6.86 10.55
CA LEU A 40 -1.26 -7.49 9.29
C LEU A 40 -0.17 -8.46 8.80
N GLY A 41 1.06 -7.96 8.63
CA GLY A 41 2.13 -8.71 7.97
C GLY A 41 2.55 -9.99 8.69
N ILE A 42 2.79 -9.92 10.00
CA ILE A 42 3.18 -11.10 10.80
C ILE A 42 2.05 -12.13 10.89
N PRO A 43 0.79 -11.75 11.23
CA PRO A 43 -0.32 -12.71 11.20
C PRO A 43 -0.49 -13.38 9.84
N LEU A 44 -0.44 -12.63 8.75
CA LEU A 44 -0.56 -13.18 7.39
C LEU A 44 0.58 -14.13 7.04
N ALA A 45 1.82 -13.84 7.46
CA ALA A 45 2.95 -14.72 7.24
C ALA A 45 2.82 -16.07 7.99
N LEU A 46 2.18 -16.07 9.17
CA LEU A 46 1.88 -17.31 9.90
C LEU A 46 0.85 -18.19 9.15
N GLU A 47 -0.09 -17.55 8.43
CA GLU A 47 -1.11 -18.21 7.59
C GLU A 47 -0.61 -18.57 6.17
N GLY A 48 0.65 -18.28 5.86
CA GLY A 48 1.28 -18.62 4.57
C GLY A 48 1.19 -17.55 3.48
N TYR A 49 0.82 -16.32 3.82
CA TYR A 49 0.75 -15.18 2.89
C TYR A 49 1.95 -14.24 3.03
N ALA A 50 2.43 -13.69 1.92
CA ALA A 50 3.40 -12.61 1.95
C ALA A 50 2.70 -11.25 2.05
N SER A 51 3.33 -10.29 2.71
CA SER A 51 2.86 -8.91 2.83
C SER A 51 3.91 -7.93 2.33
N ILE A 52 3.52 -7.05 1.42
CA ILE A 52 4.33 -5.92 0.94
C ILE A 52 3.77 -4.65 1.58
N ILE A 53 4.55 -4.00 2.43
CA ILE A 53 4.13 -2.84 3.21
C ILE A 53 4.74 -1.58 2.59
N LEU A 54 3.93 -0.80 1.88
CA LEU A 54 4.38 0.41 1.17
C LEU A 54 4.44 1.64 2.09
N VAL A 55 5.56 2.36 2.11
CA VAL A 55 5.62 3.70 2.72
C VAL A 55 5.22 4.74 1.68
N GLY A 56 4.16 5.48 2.00
CA GLY A 56 3.63 6.53 1.13
C GLY A 56 4.61 7.70 0.95
N PRO A 57 4.50 8.45 -0.15
CA PRO A 57 5.15 9.75 -0.29
C PRO A 57 4.76 10.65 0.90
N TYR A 58 5.65 11.56 1.28
CA TYR A 58 5.44 12.48 2.42
C TYR A 58 5.39 11.80 3.81
N TYR A 59 5.54 10.48 3.91
CA TYR A 59 5.62 9.75 5.19
C TYR A 59 7.01 9.16 5.44
N GLY A 60 7.30 8.90 6.72
CA GLY A 60 8.54 8.27 7.16
C GLY A 60 9.78 8.91 6.55
N LYS A 61 10.61 8.09 5.89
CA LYS A 61 11.84 8.51 5.20
C LYS A 61 11.61 9.42 4.00
N ARG A 62 10.38 9.46 3.46
CA ARG A 62 9.98 10.27 2.30
C ARG A 62 9.39 11.63 2.73
N LYS A 63 9.27 11.89 4.04
CA LYS A 63 8.75 13.15 4.57
C LYS A 63 9.77 14.30 4.36
N PRO A 64 9.40 15.41 3.69
CA PRO A 64 10.23 16.60 3.64
C PRO A 64 10.61 17.14 5.02
N ARG A 65 11.82 17.70 5.14
CA ARG A 65 12.29 18.29 6.41
C ARG A 65 11.36 19.38 6.95
N SER A 66 10.82 20.21 6.07
CA SER A 66 9.90 21.30 6.40
C SER A 66 8.48 20.83 6.77
N GLN A 67 8.14 19.56 6.53
CA GLN A 67 6.80 19.05 6.81
C GLN A 67 6.61 18.71 8.29
N ARG A 68 5.53 19.25 8.89
CA ARG A 68 5.14 18.97 10.27
C ARG A 68 4.29 17.70 10.33
N ARG A 69 4.77 16.67 11.06
CA ARG A 69 4.08 15.37 11.20
C ARG A 69 3.67 14.80 9.83
N HIS A 70 2.45 14.29 9.69
CA HIS A 70 1.93 13.70 8.46
C HIS A 70 1.14 14.70 7.59
N TYR A 71 1.09 15.97 7.98
CA TYR A 71 0.31 16.98 7.27
C TYR A 71 1.06 17.45 6.04
N VAL A 72 0.51 17.16 4.87
CA VAL A 72 0.91 17.81 3.62
C VAL A 72 0.49 19.28 3.64
N ARG A 73 1.22 20.15 2.94
CA ARG A 73 1.09 21.62 3.07
C ARG A 73 -0.13 22.18 2.34
N ASN A 74 -0.57 21.51 1.28
CA ASN A 74 -1.66 21.97 0.44
C ASN A 74 -2.30 20.80 -0.31
N VAL A 75 -3.40 21.10 -1.01
CA VAL A 75 -4.16 20.12 -1.81
C VAL A 75 -3.31 19.54 -2.95
N ALA A 76 -2.40 20.32 -3.56
CA ALA A 76 -1.55 19.82 -4.63
C ALA A 76 -0.61 18.71 -4.14
N GLU A 77 0.01 18.86 -2.96
CA GLU A 77 0.82 17.81 -2.34
C GLU A 77 -0.02 16.58 -1.97
N TYR A 78 -1.26 16.78 -1.51
CA TYR A 78 -2.19 15.68 -1.26
C TYR A 78 -2.49 14.88 -2.54
N LEU A 79 -2.76 15.56 -3.65
CA LEU A 79 -3.03 14.93 -4.95
C LEU A 79 -1.81 14.20 -5.50
N ILE A 80 -0.61 14.79 -5.38
CA ILE A 80 0.66 14.14 -5.72
C ILE A 80 0.87 12.90 -4.84
N SER A 81 0.57 13.00 -3.54
CA SER A 81 0.67 11.88 -2.60
C SER A 81 -0.24 10.73 -3.03
N ALA A 82 -1.52 11.04 -3.34
CA ALA A 82 -2.51 10.07 -3.75
C ALA A 82 -2.13 9.38 -5.06
N SER A 83 -1.86 10.15 -6.11
CA SER A 83 -1.50 9.63 -7.43
C SER A 83 -0.25 8.78 -7.42
N THR A 84 0.77 9.23 -6.69
CA THR A 84 2.01 8.47 -6.50
C THR A 84 1.74 7.17 -5.76
N THR A 85 0.96 7.20 -4.67
CA THR A 85 0.69 6.02 -3.85
C THR A 85 -0.01 4.91 -4.65
N PHE A 86 -1.11 5.23 -5.35
CA PHE A 86 -1.82 4.21 -6.11
C PHE A 86 -1.04 3.74 -7.35
N THR A 87 -0.21 4.61 -7.94
CA THR A 87 0.66 4.25 -9.08
C THR A 87 1.78 3.31 -8.63
N GLU A 88 2.41 3.58 -7.49
CA GLU A 88 3.42 2.71 -6.90
C GLU A 88 2.82 1.36 -6.51
N ALA A 89 1.62 1.34 -5.93
CA ALA A 89 0.90 0.11 -5.62
C ALA A 89 0.61 -0.73 -6.89
N ALA A 90 0.15 -0.11 -7.99
CA ALA A 90 -0.05 -0.80 -9.26
C ALA A 90 1.25 -1.42 -9.81
N LYS A 91 2.38 -0.72 -9.68
CA LYS A 91 3.70 -1.26 -10.05
C LYS A 91 4.13 -2.42 -9.16
N LEU A 92 3.81 -2.35 -7.86
CA LEU A 92 4.07 -3.43 -6.92
C LEU A 92 3.23 -4.67 -7.21
N VAL A 93 2.01 -4.53 -7.75
CA VAL A 93 1.22 -5.70 -8.22
C VAL A 93 1.99 -6.44 -9.30
N LYS A 94 2.45 -5.72 -10.33
CA LYS A 94 3.25 -6.32 -11.41
C LYS A 94 4.52 -6.98 -10.87
N TRP A 95 5.24 -6.31 -9.97
CA TRP A 95 6.45 -6.86 -9.35
C TRP A 95 6.15 -8.11 -8.52
N ALA A 96 5.07 -8.11 -7.73
CA ALA A 96 4.67 -9.25 -6.91
C ALA A 96 4.29 -10.47 -7.75
N GLN A 97 3.61 -10.29 -8.88
CA GLN A 97 3.30 -11.38 -9.82
C GLN A 97 4.57 -11.99 -10.45
N GLN A 98 5.65 -11.21 -10.57
CA GLN A 98 6.94 -11.70 -11.07
C GLN A 98 7.74 -12.42 -9.99
N GLU A 99 7.71 -11.90 -8.76
CA GLU A 99 8.44 -12.45 -7.62
C GLU A 99 7.80 -13.73 -7.07
N TRP A 100 6.46 -13.80 -7.07
CA TRP A 100 5.68 -14.98 -6.69
C TRP A 100 4.76 -15.40 -7.82
N PRO A 101 5.30 -16.07 -8.86
CA PRO A 101 4.51 -16.66 -9.93
C PRO A 101 3.43 -17.58 -9.37
N ASP A 102 2.31 -17.70 -10.09
CA ASP A 102 1.18 -18.57 -9.76
C ASP A 102 0.46 -18.24 -8.44
N THR A 103 0.70 -17.06 -7.87
CA THR A 103 -0.01 -16.56 -6.68
C THR A 103 -0.93 -15.39 -7.01
N HIS A 104 -2.03 -15.27 -6.26
CA HIS A 104 -2.91 -14.12 -6.34
C HIS A 104 -2.36 -12.94 -5.54
N VAL A 105 -2.53 -11.73 -6.07
CA VAL A 105 -2.14 -10.49 -5.41
C VAL A 105 -3.37 -9.75 -4.92
N CYS A 106 -3.39 -9.36 -3.65
CA CYS A 106 -4.43 -8.56 -3.04
C CYS A 106 -3.93 -7.15 -2.75
N LEU A 107 -4.67 -6.14 -3.20
CA LEU A 107 -4.50 -4.75 -2.75
C LEU A 107 -5.39 -4.49 -1.53
N SER A 108 -4.80 -4.01 -0.43
CA SER A 108 -5.54 -3.70 0.79
C SER A 108 -5.05 -2.42 1.46
N GLY A 109 -5.93 -1.79 2.25
CA GLY A 109 -5.61 -0.60 3.02
C GLY A 109 -6.82 -0.08 3.80
N ILE A 110 -6.55 0.81 4.75
CA ILE A 110 -7.55 1.41 5.65
C ILE A 110 -7.64 2.92 5.38
N SER A 111 -8.87 3.45 5.35
CA SER A 111 -9.17 4.88 5.14
C SER A 111 -8.53 5.38 3.83
N TYR A 112 -7.60 6.34 3.90
CA TYR A 112 -6.79 6.79 2.77
C TYR A 112 -6.17 5.60 2.01
N GLY A 113 -5.61 4.61 2.70
CA GLY A 113 -5.02 3.44 2.08
C GLY A 113 -6.04 2.57 1.34
N GLY A 114 -7.27 2.49 1.84
CA GLY A 114 -8.37 1.76 1.20
C GLY A 114 -8.80 2.44 -0.10
N ALA A 115 -8.93 3.77 -0.09
CA ALA A 115 -9.21 4.55 -1.29
C ALA A 115 -8.08 4.39 -2.33
N MET A 116 -6.82 4.45 -1.90
CA MET A 116 -5.68 4.25 -2.79
C MET A 116 -5.61 2.82 -3.35
N ALA A 117 -6.05 1.80 -2.59
CA ALA A 117 -6.08 0.41 -3.04
C ALA A 117 -7.10 0.23 -4.18
N ALA A 118 -8.28 0.85 -4.05
CA ALA A 118 -9.28 0.88 -5.10
C ALA A 118 -8.77 1.62 -6.35
N CYS A 119 -8.21 2.82 -6.19
CA CYS A 119 -7.62 3.56 -7.31
C CYS A 119 -6.50 2.78 -8.02
N ALA A 120 -5.65 2.08 -7.26
CA ALA A 120 -4.56 1.29 -7.82
C ALA A 120 -5.10 0.17 -8.71
N ALA A 121 -6.15 -0.52 -8.26
CA ALA A 121 -6.81 -1.57 -9.04
C ALA A 121 -7.42 -1.03 -10.34
N SER A 122 -8.04 0.17 -10.30
CA SER A 122 -8.68 0.79 -11.46
C SER A 122 -7.70 1.20 -12.58
N ILE A 123 -6.41 1.35 -12.28
CA ILE A 123 -5.40 1.75 -13.27
C ILE A 123 -4.50 0.60 -13.72
N LEU A 124 -4.79 -0.64 -13.30
CA LEU A 124 -3.99 -1.80 -13.70
C LEU A 124 -4.13 -2.04 -15.22
N PRO A 125 -3.03 -2.30 -15.93
CA PRO A 125 -3.12 -2.81 -17.30
C PRO A 125 -3.90 -4.12 -17.33
N ALA A 126 -4.67 -4.35 -18.40
CA ALA A 126 -5.50 -5.56 -18.54
C ALA A 126 -4.71 -6.86 -18.35
N SER A 127 -3.47 -6.92 -18.84
CA SER A 127 -2.57 -8.07 -18.67
C SER A 127 -2.20 -8.35 -17.21
N VAL A 128 -2.04 -7.30 -16.39
CA VAL A 128 -1.72 -7.42 -14.96
C VAL A 128 -2.98 -7.81 -14.19
N ALA A 129 -4.13 -7.20 -14.52
CA ALA A 129 -5.41 -7.51 -13.88
C ALA A 129 -5.85 -8.96 -14.13
N ALA A 130 -5.60 -9.50 -15.33
CA ALA A 130 -5.90 -10.89 -15.67
C ALA A 130 -5.10 -11.92 -14.83
N GLY A 131 -3.95 -11.53 -14.27
CA GLY A 131 -3.12 -12.37 -13.40
C GLY A 131 -3.69 -12.60 -11.99
N GLY A 132 -5.00 -12.41 -11.78
CA GLY A 132 -5.67 -12.68 -10.51
C GLY A 132 -5.35 -11.64 -9.44
N VAL A 133 -5.96 -10.46 -9.56
CA VAL A 133 -5.85 -9.38 -8.57
C VAL A 133 -7.14 -9.24 -7.77
N ALA A 134 -7.05 -9.35 -6.44
CA ALA A 134 -8.14 -9.06 -5.52
C ALA A 134 -7.98 -7.67 -4.90
N VAL A 135 -9.09 -7.07 -4.46
CA VAL A 135 -9.07 -5.80 -3.72
C VAL A 135 -9.89 -5.98 -2.45
N ALA A 136 -9.27 -5.73 -1.29
CA ALA A 136 -9.92 -5.76 0.01
C ALA A 136 -9.76 -4.38 0.70
N PRO A 137 -10.49 -3.34 0.24
CA PRO A 137 -10.35 -1.99 0.74
C PRO A 137 -11.27 -1.76 1.95
N CYS A 138 -10.74 -1.14 3.00
CA CYS A 138 -11.56 -0.61 4.09
C CYS A 138 -11.65 0.92 3.96
N VAL A 139 -12.71 1.40 3.32
CA VAL A 139 -13.01 2.85 3.21
C VAL A 139 -14.10 3.21 4.23
N SER A 140 -13.79 4.10 5.17
CA SER A 140 -14.80 4.63 6.09
C SER A 140 -15.68 5.65 5.37
N SER A 141 -16.99 5.60 5.57
CA SER A 141 -17.99 6.47 4.92
C SER A 141 -18.06 7.91 5.44
N SER A 142 -17.06 8.39 6.17
CA SER A 142 -17.06 9.76 6.70
C SER A 142 -16.50 10.73 5.66
N SER A 143 -17.38 11.47 4.98
CA SER A 143 -17.02 12.71 4.29
C SER A 143 -16.18 13.57 5.25
N PRO A 144 -15.01 14.11 4.86
CA PRO A 144 -14.35 15.10 5.69
C PRO A 144 -15.36 16.22 5.89
N LYS A 145 -15.81 16.45 7.13
CA LYS A 145 -16.63 17.60 7.46
C LYS A 145 -15.84 18.82 6.98
N ALA A 146 -16.37 19.56 6.01
CA ALA A 146 -15.79 20.83 5.62
C ALA A 146 -15.69 21.65 6.92
N ILE A 147 -14.47 21.99 7.32
CA ILE A 147 -14.25 22.98 8.36
C ILE A 147 -14.63 24.29 7.68
N VAL A 148 -15.89 24.69 7.86
CA VAL A 148 -16.43 26.01 7.48
C VAL A 148 -16.15 26.97 8.61
#